data_AF-A0A8H9MDU3-F1
#
_entry.id   AF-A0A8H9MDU3-F1
#
_cell.length_a   1.000
_cell.length_b   1.000
_cell.length_c   1.000
_cell.angle_alpha   90.00
_cell.angle_beta   90.00
_cell.angle_gamma   90.00
#
_symmetry.space_group_name_H-M   'P 1'
#
loop_
_entity.id
_entity.type
_entity.pdbx_description
1 polymer ?
#
loop_
_entity_poly.entity_id
_entity_poly.type
_entity_poly.pdbx_seq_one_letter_code
_entity_poly.pdbx_strand_id
1 'polypeptide(L)'
;MVARLPVEQQLAAFREVLGRNETLVEVLNRAAALGLPGWYLTAGCLFQTVWNVVTGRASAQGIRDYDVFYYDGSDLGWAAEDEVIRRGRTLFGDLPVEIRNEARVHLWYEDHFGVPCPPYPSSEAAIDSFAATTCCLGVRLEPAQCV
;
A
#
# COMPACT_ATOMS: atom_id res chain seq x y z
N MET A 1 15.70 -2.42 22.30
CA MET A 1 14.85 -3.09 21.29
C MET A 1 13.88 -2.06 20.75
N VAL A 2 13.82 -1.86 19.42
CA VAL A 2 13.00 -0.79 18.79
C VAL A 2 11.54 -0.85 19.27
N ALA A 3 10.97 -2.06 19.38
CA ALA A 3 9.59 -2.29 19.83
C ALA A 3 9.25 -1.78 21.26
N ARG A 4 10.23 -1.33 22.06
CA ARG A 4 10.02 -0.78 23.40
C ARG A 4 10.28 0.72 23.49
N LEU A 5 10.61 1.37 22.37
CA LEU A 5 10.82 2.82 22.33
C LEU A 5 9.47 3.55 22.30
N PRO A 6 9.43 4.86 22.63
CA PRO A 6 8.25 5.69 22.38
C PRO A 6 7.80 5.61 20.91
N VAL A 7 6.50 5.73 20.65
CA VAL A 7 5.91 5.52 19.31
C VAL A 7 6.59 6.38 18.24
N GLU A 8 6.91 7.63 18.52
CA GLU A 8 7.61 8.53 17.59
C GLU A 8 8.98 7.99 17.16
N GLN A 9 9.71 7.36 18.07
CA GLN A 9 11.00 6.75 17.76
C GLN A 9 10.82 5.44 16.98
N GLN A 10 9.74 4.70 17.25
CA GLN A 10 9.40 3.53 16.43
C GLN A 10 9.04 3.94 15.00
N LEU A 11 8.29 5.03 14.82
CA LEU A 11 7.95 5.58 13.51
C LEU A 11 9.19 6.07 12.77
N ALA A 12 10.12 6.76 13.44
CA ALA A 12 11.39 7.16 12.84
C ALA A 12 12.21 5.96 12.36
N ALA A 13 12.34 4.93 13.21
CA ALA A 13 13.03 3.69 12.85
C ALA A 13 12.32 2.95 11.71
N PHE A 14 10.99 2.92 11.71
CA PHE A 14 10.20 2.32 10.64
C PHE A 14 10.47 3.02 9.29
N ARG A 15 10.41 4.36 9.26
CA ARG A 15 10.74 5.15 8.06
C ARG A 15 12.15 4.89 7.56
N GLU A 16 13.14 4.85 8.46
CA GLU A 16 14.53 4.55 8.10
C GLU A 16 14.65 3.16 7.47
N VAL A 17 14.00 2.16 8.05
CA VAL A 17 14.02 0.78 7.56
C VAL A 17 13.35 0.66 6.19
N LEU A 18 12.20 1.30 5.99
CA LEU A 18 11.55 1.33 4.68
C LEU A 18 12.40 2.03 3.62
N GLY A 19 13.12 3.09 3.99
CA GLY A 19 14.03 3.82 3.12
C GLY A 19 15.21 2.97 2.59
N ARG A 20 15.49 1.81 3.18
CA ARG A 20 16.49 0.85 2.68
C ARG A 20 15.97 -0.02 1.54
N ASN A 21 14.68 0.00 1.24
CA ASN A 21 14.08 -0.69 0.10
C ASN A 21 13.90 0.32 -1.05
N GLU A 22 14.88 0.36 -1.95
CA GLU A 22 14.89 1.31 -3.08
C GLU A 22 13.66 1.15 -3.99
N THR A 23 13.21 -0.09 -4.22
CA THR A 23 12.00 -0.37 -4.98
C THR A 23 10.76 0.20 -4.29
N LEU A 24 10.63 0.04 -2.97
CA LEU A 24 9.53 0.61 -2.18
C LEU A 24 9.51 2.14 -2.31
N VAL A 25 10.67 2.78 -2.16
CA VAL A 25 10.80 4.24 -2.27
C VAL A 25 10.44 4.71 -3.68
N GLU A 26 10.86 3.98 -4.71
CA GLU A 26 10.53 4.30 -6.09
C GLU A 26 9.02 4.15 -6.37
N VAL A 27 8.38 3.10 -5.85
CA VAL A 27 6.93 2.94 -5.94
C VAL A 27 6.22 4.10 -5.25
N LEU A 28 6.66 4.55 -4.08
CA LEU A 28 6.09 5.72 -3.41
C LEU A 28 6.18 7.00 -4.24
N ASN A 29 7.35 7.27 -4.81
CA ASN A 29 7.59 8.45 -5.65
C ASN A 29 6.69 8.42 -6.89
N ARG A 30 6.59 7.28 -7.57
CA ARG A 30 5.73 7.09 -8.74
C ARG A 30 4.25 7.18 -8.36
N ALA A 31 3.81 6.49 -7.30
CA ALA A 31 2.41 6.49 -6.87
C ALA A 31 1.87 7.89 -6.54
N ALA A 32 2.71 8.76 -5.95
CA ALA A 32 2.34 10.14 -5.67
C ALA A 32 1.90 10.92 -6.93
N ALA A 33 2.46 10.60 -8.11
CA ALA A 33 2.12 11.23 -9.37
C ALA A 33 0.76 10.79 -9.95
N LEU A 34 0.15 9.70 -9.45
CA LEU A 34 -1.19 9.28 -9.89
C LEU A 34 -2.29 10.20 -9.38
N GLY A 35 -2.05 10.90 -8.26
CA GLY A 35 -3.01 11.82 -7.66
C GLY A 35 -4.30 11.15 -7.20
N LEU A 36 -4.24 9.88 -6.80
CA LEU A 36 -5.43 9.11 -6.43
C LEU A 36 -5.95 9.51 -5.04
N PRO A 37 -7.27 9.61 -4.84
CA PRO A 37 -7.84 9.93 -3.55
C PRO A 37 -7.57 8.81 -2.53
N GLY A 38 -7.15 9.21 -1.32
CA GLY A 38 -6.97 8.27 -0.21
C GLY A 38 -5.91 7.18 -0.46
N TRP A 39 -4.92 7.43 -1.32
CA TRP A 39 -3.97 6.38 -1.69
C TRP A 39 -2.97 6.01 -0.58
N TYR A 40 -2.57 4.74 -0.56
CA TYR A 40 -1.49 4.20 0.27
C TYR A 40 -0.75 3.09 -0.46
N LEU A 41 0.57 3.01 -0.25
CA LEU A 41 1.31 1.77 -0.41
C LEU A 41 1.14 0.95 0.87
N THR A 42 0.74 -0.32 0.77
CA THR A 42 0.33 -1.11 1.94
C THR A 42 0.74 -2.59 1.85
N ALA A 43 0.20 -3.40 2.76
CA ALA A 43 0.25 -4.86 2.80
C ALA A 43 1.66 -5.46 2.94
N GLY A 44 1.95 -6.48 2.13
CA GLY A 44 3.08 -7.40 2.24
C GLY A 44 4.45 -6.71 2.29
N CYS A 45 4.63 -5.74 1.40
CA CYS A 45 5.93 -5.15 1.15
C CYS A 45 6.52 -4.42 2.37
N LEU A 46 5.67 -3.84 3.23
CA LEU A 46 6.12 -3.03 4.36
C LEU A 46 6.74 -3.88 5.46
N PHE A 47 6.00 -4.84 6.01
CA PHE A 47 6.51 -5.67 7.10
C PHE A 47 7.57 -6.65 6.61
N GLN A 48 7.50 -7.13 5.35
CA GLN A 48 8.54 -7.98 4.79
C GLN A 48 9.86 -7.21 4.67
N THR A 49 9.82 -5.92 4.28
CA THR A 49 11.00 -5.04 4.31
C THR A 49 11.58 -4.95 5.72
N VAL A 50 10.72 -4.73 6.72
CA VAL A 50 11.17 -4.66 8.12
C VAL A 50 11.83 -5.96 8.55
N TRP A 51 11.18 -7.11 8.32
CA TRP A 51 11.73 -8.42 8.67
C TRP A 51 13.04 -8.70 7.97
N ASN A 52 13.16 -8.37 6.68
CA ASN A 52 14.40 -8.54 5.95
C ASN A 52 15.54 -7.76 6.61
N VAL A 53 15.33 -6.46 6.85
CA VAL A 53 16.36 -5.60 7.44
C VAL A 53 16.76 -6.08 8.85
N VAL A 54 15.81 -6.39 9.72
CA VAL A 54 16.13 -6.80 11.11
C VAL A 54 16.73 -8.21 11.18
N THR A 55 16.56 -9.04 10.15
CA THR A 55 17.18 -10.38 10.05
C THR A 55 18.45 -10.40 9.19
N GLY A 56 18.93 -9.24 8.73
CA GLY A 56 20.16 -9.13 7.94
C GLY A 56 20.03 -9.62 6.49
N ARG A 57 18.81 -9.71 5.95
CA ARG A 57 18.52 -10.03 4.55
C ARG A 57 18.44 -8.77 3.70
N ALA A 58 18.53 -8.92 2.38
CA ALA A 58 18.31 -7.80 1.46
C ALA A 58 16.89 -7.25 1.60
N SER A 59 16.73 -5.93 1.64
CA SER A 59 15.47 -5.25 1.99
C SER A 59 14.28 -5.67 1.13
N ALA A 60 14.49 -5.87 -0.18
CA ALA A 60 13.45 -6.30 -1.12
C ALA A 60 13.29 -7.84 -1.26
N GLN A 61 14.05 -8.64 -0.51
CA GLN A 61 14.06 -10.09 -0.69
C GLN A 61 12.69 -10.72 -0.41
N GLY A 62 12.18 -11.52 -1.35
CA GLY A 62 10.93 -12.27 -1.19
C GLY A 62 9.66 -11.44 -1.24
N ILE A 63 9.74 -10.14 -1.57
CA ILE A 63 8.59 -9.31 -1.90
C ILE A 63 8.19 -9.62 -3.34
N ARG A 64 6.92 -10.01 -3.55
CA ARG A 64 6.41 -10.37 -4.89
C ARG A 64 5.86 -9.17 -5.63
N ASP A 65 5.21 -8.29 -4.89
CA ASP A 65 4.36 -7.20 -5.35
C ASP A 65 4.36 -6.04 -4.35
N TYR A 66 3.91 -4.89 -4.83
CA TYR A 66 3.73 -3.66 -4.07
C TYR A 66 2.28 -3.18 -4.26
N ASP A 67 1.48 -3.31 -3.21
CA ASP A 67 0.05 -2.98 -3.24
C ASP A 67 -0.19 -1.48 -3.06
N VAL A 68 -0.73 -0.83 -4.09
CA VAL A 68 -1.19 0.57 -4.04
C VAL A 68 -2.71 0.59 -3.97
N PHE A 69 -3.23 0.81 -2.77
CA PHE A 69 -4.64 0.98 -2.53
C PHE A 69 -5.04 2.44 -2.70
N TYR A 70 -6.25 2.69 -3.19
CA TYR A 70 -6.88 4.01 -3.20
C TYR A 70 -8.39 3.88 -2.98
N TYR A 71 -9.07 4.98 -2.70
CA TYR A 71 -10.51 4.97 -2.46
C TYR A 71 -11.20 6.04 -3.29
N ASP A 72 -11.93 5.60 -4.31
CA ASP A 72 -12.81 6.46 -5.11
C ASP A 72 -14.20 5.82 -5.21
N GLY A 73 -15.14 6.38 -4.45
CA GLY A 73 -16.54 5.95 -4.45
C GLY A 73 -17.43 6.64 -5.49
N SER A 74 -16.87 7.52 -6.33
CA SER A 74 -17.67 8.27 -7.31
C SER A 74 -18.06 7.42 -8.53
N ASP A 75 -17.23 6.44 -8.89
CA ASP A 75 -17.49 5.45 -9.94
C ASP A 75 -16.91 4.08 -9.54
N LEU A 76 -17.79 3.12 -9.25
CA LEU A 76 -17.42 1.76 -8.84
C LEU A 76 -17.28 0.78 -10.03
N GLY A 77 -17.47 1.28 -11.26
CA GLY A 77 -17.39 0.48 -12.48
C GLY A 77 -15.99 -0.10 -12.72
N TRP A 78 -15.95 -1.27 -13.36
CA TRP A 78 -14.66 -1.91 -13.68
C TRP A 78 -13.83 -1.09 -14.66
N ALA A 79 -14.48 -0.39 -15.58
CA ALA A 79 -13.79 0.50 -16.53
C ALA A 79 -13.06 1.66 -15.83
N ALA A 80 -13.61 2.18 -14.72
CA ALA A 80 -12.99 3.26 -13.96
C ALA A 80 -11.70 2.78 -13.26
N GLU A 81 -11.74 1.61 -12.61
CA GLU A 81 -10.53 1.01 -12.04
C GLU A 81 -9.52 0.58 -13.12
N ASP A 82 -9.97 0.01 -14.25
CA ASP A 82 -9.08 -0.40 -15.35
C ASP A 82 -8.31 0.78 -15.95
N GLU A 83 -8.93 1.95 -16.09
CA GLU A 83 -8.23 3.17 -16.50
C GLU A 83 -7.10 3.52 -15.53
N VAL A 84 -7.34 3.45 -14.22
CA VAL A 84 -6.30 3.69 -13.21
C VAL A 84 -5.21 2.62 -13.28
N ILE A 85 -5.57 1.35 -13.42
CA ILE A 85 -4.60 0.24 -13.58
C ILE A 85 -3.74 0.46 -14.81
N ARG A 86 -4.30 0.89 -15.95
CA ARG A 86 -3.52 1.17 -17.17
C ARG A 86 -2.59 2.37 -17.05
N ARG A 87 -3.05 3.46 -16.42
CA ARG A 87 -2.21 4.61 -16.07
C ARG A 87 -1.06 4.16 -15.16
N GLY A 88 -1.38 3.34 -14.16
CA GLY A 88 -0.44 2.69 -13.26
C GLY A 88 0.62 1.88 -13.99
N ARG A 89 0.23 0.96 -14.87
CA ARG A 89 1.16 0.13 -15.66
C ARG A 89 2.15 0.99 -16.45
N THR A 90 1.68 2.09 -17.05
CA THR A 90 2.54 3.02 -17.78
C THR A 90 3.54 3.71 -16.84
N LEU A 91 3.09 4.12 -15.67
CA LEU A 91 3.89 4.86 -14.70
C LEU A 91 4.90 3.98 -13.96
N PHE A 92 4.47 2.82 -13.50
CA PHE A 92 5.29 1.87 -12.76
C PHE A 92 6.19 1.03 -13.67
N GLY A 93 5.82 0.85 -14.94
CA GLY A 93 6.64 0.23 -15.97
C GLY A 93 7.11 -1.18 -15.59
N ASP A 94 8.33 -1.25 -15.10
CA ASP A 94 9.05 -2.46 -14.71
C ASP A 94 8.75 -2.95 -13.28
N LEU A 95 8.08 -2.14 -12.46
CA LEU A 95 7.84 -2.46 -11.05
C LEU A 95 6.55 -3.30 -10.88
N PRO A 96 6.57 -4.34 -10.02
CA PRO A 96 5.43 -5.22 -9.81
C PRO A 96 4.41 -4.58 -8.86
N VAL A 97 3.65 -3.59 -9.37
CA VAL A 97 2.64 -2.86 -8.59
C VAL A 97 1.23 -3.38 -8.89
N GLU A 98 0.48 -3.68 -7.84
CA GLU A 98 -0.94 -3.98 -7.93
C GLU A 98 -1.74 -2.77 -7.44
N ILE A 99 -2.61 -2.22 -8.29
CA ILE A 99 -3.46 -1.09 -7.92
C ILE A 99 -4.87 -1.61 -7.65
N ARG A 100 -5.45 -1.17 -6.53
CA ARG A 100 -6.82 -1.52 -6.16
C ARG A 100 -7.61 -0.33 -5.65
N ASN A 101 -8.84 -0.18 -6.16
CA ASN A 101 -9.84 0.71 -5.59
C ASN A 101 -10.57 -0.02 -4.45
N GLU A 102 -10.34 0.37 -3.21
CA GLU A 102 -10.97 -0.26 -2.06
C GLU A 102 -12.48 0.01 -1.99
N ALA A 103 -12.96 1.07 -2.64
CA ALA A 103 -14.39 1.39 -2.70
C ALA A 103 -15.21 0.30 -3.42
N ARG A 104 -14.61 -0.52 -4.28
CA ARG A 104 -15.31 -1.52 -5.11
C ARG A 104 -15.06 -2.97 -4.72
N VAL A 105 -14.20 -3.22 -3.73
CA VAL A 105 -13.80 -4.59 -3.34
C VAL A 105 -15.02 -5.45 -3.00
N HIS A 106 -15.97 -4.90 -2.23
CA HIS A 106 -17.22 -5.55 -1.87
C HIS A 106 -18.07 -6.06 -3.05
N LEU A 107 -17.86 -5.54 -4.26
CA LEU A 107 -18.62 -5.95 -5.46
C LEU A 107 -18.15 -7.27 -6.07
N TRP A 108 -16.92 -7.71 -5.78
CA TRP A 108 -16.33 -8.90 -6.41
C TRP A 108 -15.67 -9.86 -5.42
N TYR A 109 -15.39 -9.41 -4.18
CA TYR A 109 -14.64 -10.19 -3.21
C TYR A 109 -15.33 -11.51 -2.84
N GLU A 110 -16.64 -11.49 -2.61
CA GLU A 110 -17.40 -12.69 -2.25
C GLU A 110 -17.41 -13.72 -3.39
N ASP A 111 -17.61 -13.27 -4.63
CA ASP A 111 -17.57 -14.15 -5.80
C ASP A 111 -16.18 -14.79 -5.98
N HIS A 112 -15.11 -14.06 -5.63
CA HIS A 112 -13.75 -14.53 -5.79
C HIS A 112 -13.26 -15.44 -4.64
N PHE A 113 -13.60 -15.11 -3.40
CA PHE A 113 -13.07 -15.78 -2.20
C PHE A 113 -14.11 -16.60 -1.41
N GLY A 114 -15.40 -16.50 -1.75
CA GLY A 114 -16.49 -17.20 -1.07
C GLY A 114 -16.81 -16.67 0.33
N VAL A 115 -16.34 -15.46 0.66
CA VAL A 115 -16.55 -14.81 1.96
C VAL A 115 -17.12 -13.42 1.74
N PRO A 116 -18.23 -13.03 2.39
CA PRO A 116 -18.79 -11.69 2.26
C PRO A 116 -17.79 -10.60 2.69
N CYS A 117 -17.72 -9.54 1.90
CA CYS A 117 -16.96 -8.34 2.23
C CYS A 117 -17.92 -7.14 2.26
N PRO A 118 -18.16 -6.51 3.43
CA PRO A 118 -18.94 -5.28 3.45
C PRO A 118 -18.20 -4.15 2.73
N PRO A 119 -18.91 -3.13 2.20
CA PRO A 119 -18.27 -1.96 1.61
C PRO A 119 -17.40 -1.25 2.65
N TYR A 120 -16.15 -0.95 2.30
CA TYR A 120 -15.27 -0.13 3.12
C TYR A 120 -15.65 1.35 3.00
N PRO A 121 -15.53 2.15 4.08
CA PRO A 121 -15.76 3.60 4.02
C PRO A 121 -14.52 4.40 3.58
N SER A 122 -13.32 3.80 3.61
CA SER A 122 -12.05 4.43 3.20
C SER A 122 -10.96 3.38 2.95
N SER A 123 -9.82 3.80 2.38
CA SER A 123 -8.63 2.95 2.26
C SER A 123 -8.08 2.50 3.62
N GLU A 124 -8.11 3.37 4.64
CA GLU A 124 -7.66 3.03 5.99
C GLU A 124 -8.51 1.89 6.58
N ALA A 125 -9.83 1.96 6.42
CA ALA A 125 -10.72 0.90 6.88
C ALA A 125 -10.50 -0.43 6.13
N ALA A 126 -10.13 -0.37 4.85
CA ALA A 126 -9.74 -1.56 4.10
C ALA A 126 -8.42 -2.15 4.63
N ILE A 127 -7.41 -1.31 4.88
CA ILE A 127 -6.12 -1.72 5.45
C ILE A 127 -6.30 -2.33 6.86
N ASP A 128 -7.16 -1.74 7.68
CA ASP A 128 -7.49 -2.24 9.02
C ASP A 128 -8.20 -3.60 8.99
N SER A 129 -8.72 -4.02 7.83
CA SER A 129 -9.43 -5.29 7.66
C SER A 129 -8.54 -6.46 7.22
N PHE A 130 -7.25 -6.23 6.97
CA PHE A 130 -6.33 -7.33 6.65
C PHE A 130 -6.34 -8.40 7.75
N ALA A 131 -6.28 -9.67 7.34
CA ALA A 131 -6.35 -10.81 8.26
C ALA A 131 -5.21 -10.86 9.29
N ALA A 132 -4.05 -10.28 8.98
CA ALA A 132 -2.91 -10.19 9.87
C ALA A 132 -2.62 -8.73 10.20
N THR A 133 -2.53 -8.41 11.49
CA THR A 133 -2.27 -7.04 11.98
C THR A 133 -0.95 -6.46 11.49
N THR A 134 0.01 -7.29 11.13
CA THR A 134 1.28 -6.85 10.52
C THR A 134 1.10 -6.27 9.12
N CYS A 135 0.01 -6.62 8.43
CA CYS A 135 -0.36 -6.08 7.12
C CYS A 135 -1.18 -4.78 7.23
N CYS A 136 -1.74 -4.47 8.41
CA CYS A 136 -2.57 -3.29 8.66
C CYS A 136 -1.74 -2.00 8.79
N LEU A 137 -0.85 -1.77 7.82
CA LEU A 137 -0.01 -0.58 7.74
C LEU A 137 -0.08 -0.01 6.32
N GLY A 138 -0.31 1.29 6.22
CA GLY A 138 -0.24 2.04 4.97
C GLY A 138 0.76 3.18 5.10
N VAL A 139 1.54 3.42 4.04
CA VAL A 139 2.45 4.56 3.95
C VAL A 139 2.22 5.31 2.64
N ARG A 140 2.36 6.62 2.70
CA ARG A 140 2.26 7.49 1.53
C ARG A 140 3.18 8.70 1.71
N LEU A 141 3.49 9.36 0.62
CA LEU A 141 4.15 10.66 0.68
C LEU A 141 3.10 11.73 0.98
N GLU A 142 3.38 12.55 1.99
CA GLU A 142 2.65 13.80 2.19
C GLU A 142 3.03 14.77 1.07
N PRO A 143 2.09 15.55 0.51
CA PRO A 143 2.43 16.67 -0.35
C PRO A 143 3.46 17.56 0.37
N ALA A 144 4.46 18.06 -0.36
CA ALA A 144 5.36 19.05 0.22
C ALA A 144 4.53 20.22 0.74
N GLN A 145 4.51 20.41 2.06
CA GLN A 145 3.90 21.59 2.64
C GLN A 145 4.66 22.80 2.10
N CYS A 146 3.99 23.61 1.28
CA CYS A 146 4.49 24.92 0.91
C CYS A 146 4.50 25.75 2.20
N VAL A 147 5.69 25.99 2.75
CA VAL A 147 5.92 26.98 3.83
C VAL A 147 6.10 28.34 3.21
#